data_AF-A0A5C4XMY9-F1
#
_entry.id   AF-A0A5C4XMY9-F1
#
_cell.length_a   1.000
_cell.length_b   1.000
_cell.length_c   1.000
_cell.angle_alpha   90.00
_cell.angle_beta   90.00
_cell.angle_gamma   90.00
#
_symmetry.space_group_name_H-M   'P 1'
#
loop_
_entity.id
_entity.type
_entity.pdbx_description
1 polymer ?
#
loop_
_entity_poly.entity_id
_entity_poly.type
_entity_poly.pdbx_seq_one_letter_code
_entity_poly.pdbx_strand_id
1 'polypeptide(L)'
;MRFSAFASSVCLPVLLAGCLTFAPKYSDVIFQKLGVVGTELTKLEILIETRAPQPVAYSGVEPLYISALASAKEAQDLATKRPAYLEGQPAAKAAELVAQNIQACWDAIEFSRKRFAREGQARNELDNIAIVKNICAIPKTMEGALK
;
A
#
# COMPACT_ATOMS: atom_id res chain seq x y z
N MET A 1 47.01 59.26 2.86
CA MET A 1 47.72 58.12 2.22
C MET A 1 47.55 56.88 3.09
N ARG A 2 47.11 55.75 2.48
CA ARG A 2 47.15 54.34 2.96
C ARG A 2 46.27 54.00 4.20
N PHE A 3 45.20 53.19 4.13
CA PHE A 3 44.92 51.79 3.72
C PHE A 3 44.78 50.82 4.93
N SER A 4 43.78 49.94 4.84
CA SER A 4 43.46 48.72 5.65
C SER A 4 42.41 48.94 6.75
N ALA A 5 41.13 48.55 6.64
CA ALA A 5 40.46 47.26 6.36
C ALA A 5 40.43 46.28 7.56
N PHE A 6 39.35 45.47 7.61
CA PHE A 6 38.93 44.43 8.58
C PHE A 6 38.03 44.93 9.74
N ALA A 7 36.86 44.37 10.03
CA ALA A 7 36.08 43.31 9.39
C ALA A 7 34.62 43.48 9.84
N SER A 8 33.68 43.62 8.89
CA SER A 8 32.26 43.46 9.16
C SER A 8 32.00 42.03 9.64
N SER A 9 31.55 41.88 10.89
CA SER A 9 30.90 40.64 11.34
C SER A 9 29.59 40.50 10.59
N VAL A 10 29.64 39.82 9.44
CA VAL A 10 28.46 39.28 8.77
C VAL A 10 27.94 38.15 9.64
N CYS A 11 26.90 38.41 10.42
CA CYS A 11 26.04 37.34 10.93
C CYS A 11 25.41 36.65 9.72
N LEU A 12 25.96 35.52 9.30
CA LEU A 12 25.24 34.56 8.47
C LEU A 12 24.09 34.03 9.34
N PRO A 13 22.81 34.29 9.01
CA PRO A 13 21.79 33.36 9.44
C PRO A 13 22.01 32.11 8.59
N VAL A 14 22.64 31.09 9.19
CA VAL A 14 22.44 29.72 8.73
C VAL A 14 20.97 29.43 9.02
N LEU A 15 20.11 29.87 8.10
CA LEU A 15 18.75 29.39 8.01
C LEU A 15 18.90 27.90 7.74
N LEU A 16 18.68 27.13 8.81
CA LEU A 16 18.33 25.72 8.80
C LEU A 16 17.13 25.54 7.86
N ALA A 17 17.36 25.59 6.54
CA ALA A 17 16.45 25.16 5.50
C ALA A 17 16.46 23.62 5.38
N GLY A 18 16.59 22.94 6.53
CA GLY A 18 16.65 21.50 6.64
C GLY A 18 15.31 20.96 7.13
N CYS A 19 14.66 20.16 6.29
CA CYS A 19 13.39 19.45 6.49
C CYS A 19 12.09 20.24 6.24
N LEU A 20 11.96 20.87 5.08
CA LEU A 20 10.62 21.02 4.46
C LEU A 20 10.17 19.63 3.97
N THR A 21 9.41 18.95 4.82
CA THR A 21 8.50 17.81 4.52
C THR A 21 9.06 16.68 3.65
N PHE A 22 9.91 15.82 4.21
CA PHE A 22 10.34 14.56 3.58
C PHE A 22 9.60 13.32 4.14
N ALA A 23 8.57 13.51 4.98
CA ALA A 23 7.70 12.42 5.40
C ALA A 23 6.58 12.26 4.37
N PRO A 24 6.45 11.10 3.69
CA PRO A 24 5.35 10.88 2.76
C PRO A 24 4.02 11.02 3.48
N LYS A 25 3.03 11.63 2.81
CA LYS A 25 1.68 11.74 3.37
C LYS A 25 1.09 10.35 3.56
N TYR A 26 0.20 10.18 4.54
CA TYR A 26 -0.50 8.91 4.77
C TYR A 26 -1.04 8.30 3.47
N SER A 27 -1.67 9.12 2.61
CA SER A 27 -2.22 8.69 1.32
C SER A 27 -1.17 8.16 0.34
N ASP A 28 0.06 8.70 0.33
CA ASP A 28 1.13 8.23 -0.56
C ASP A 28 1.63 6.85 -0.16
N VAL A 29 1.83 6.64 1.15
CA VAL A 29 2.29 5.34 1.66
C VAL A 29 1.18 4.28 1.49
N ILE A 30 -0.06 4.60 1.84
CA ILE A 30 -1.19 3.68 1.65
C ILE A 30 -1.32 3.31 0.16
N PHE A 31 -1.29 4.29 -0.74
CA PHE A 31 -1.38 4.05 -2.18
C PHE A 31 -0.25 3.17 -2.70
N GLN A 32 0.99 3.41 -2.25
CA GLN A 32 2.14 2.59 -2.63
C GLN A 32 1.98 1.13 -2.16
N LYS A 33 1.56 0.92 -0.91
CA LYS A 33 1.35 -0.41 -0.34
C LYS A 33 0.23 -1.17 -1.05
N LEU A 34 -0.88 -0.51 -1.37
CA LEU A 34 -1.95 -1.09 -2.21
C LEU A 34 -1.47 -1.36 -3.65
N GLY A 35 -0.51 -0.57 -4.14
CA GLY A 35 0.20 -0.85 -5.40
C GLY A 35 0.93 -2.18 -5.36
N VAL A 36 1.70 -2.45 -4.30
CA VAL A 36 2.39 -3.73 -4.11
C VAL A 36 1.41 -4.89 -4.06
N VAL A 37 0.29 -4.76 -3.32
CA VAL A 37 -0.78 -5.78 -3.29
C VAL A 37 -1.24 -6.14 -4.70
N GLY A 38 -1.58 -5.14 -5.53
CA GLY A 38 -2.02 -5.38 -6.90
C GLY A 38 -0.95 -6.04 -7.77
N THR A 39 0.32 -5.67 -7.59
CA THR A 39 1.45 -6.30 -8.29
C THR A 39 1.61 -7.77 -7.90
N GLU A 40 1.57 -8.11 -6.62
CA GLU A 40 1.73 -9.50 -6.16
C GLU A 40 0.56 -10.39 -6.61
N LEU A 41 -0.68 -9.88 -6.56
CA LEU A 41 -1.84 -10.60 -7.10
C LEU A 41 -1.77 -10.78 -8.63
N THR A 42 -1.18 -9.83 -9.36
CA THR A 42 -0.96 -9.97 -10.80
C THR A 42 0.14 -10.99 -11.10
N LYS A 43 1.22 -11.02 -10.32
CA LYS A 43 2.23 -12.08 -10.44
C LYS A 43 1.63 -13.47 -10.16
N LEU A 44 0.72 -13.56 -9.18
CA LEU A 44 0.01 -14.80 -8.85
C LEU A 44 -0.82 -15.31 -10.04
N GLU A 45 -1.61 -14.43 -10.64
CA GLU A 45 -2.41 -14.71 -11.84
C GLU A 45 -1.52 -15.19 -13.00
N ILE A 46 -0.45 -14.46 -13.30
CA ILE A 46 0.51 -14.83 -14.36
C ILE A 46 1.14 -16.19 -14.09
N LEU A 47 1.50 -16.49 -12.84
CA LEU A 47 2.13 -17.75 -12.46
C LEU A 47 1.15 -18.93 -12.66
N ILE A 48 -0.11 -18.75 -12.31
CA ILE A 48 -1.17 -19.74 -12.56
C ILE A 48 -1.38 -19.96 -14.05
N GLU A 49 -1.49 -18.88 -14.82
CA GLU A 49 -1.75 -18.92 -16.27
C GLU A 49 -0.61 -19.58 -17.04
N THR A 50 0.64 -19.21 -16.73
CA THR A 50 1.84 -19.73 -17.42
C THR A 50 2.17 -21.19 -17.10
N ARG A 51 1.60 -21.74 -16.03
CA ARG A 51 1.75 -23.16 -15.64
C ARG A 51 0.69 -24.07 -16.24
N ALA A 52 -0.35 -23.51 -16.88
CA ALA A 52 -1.38 -24.31 -17.51
C ALA A 52 -0.78 -25.27 -18.57
N PRO A 53 -1.29 -26.51 -18.68
CA PRO A 53 -2.47 -27.04 -17.98
C PRO A 53 -2.16 -27.64 -16.59
N GLN A 54 -0.91 -27.65 -16.13
CA GLN A 54 -0.58 -28.21 -14.83
C GLN A 54 -0.99 -27.27 -13.69
N PRO A 55 -1.65 -27.78 -12.63
CA PRO A 55 -1.95 -26.96 -11.47
C PRO A 55 -0.66 -26.56 -10.75
N VAL A 56 -0.68 -25.36 -10.20
CA VAL A 56 0.39 -24.82 -9.37
C VAL A 56 0.22 -25.32 -7.94
N ALA A 57 1.31 -25.81 -7.35
CA ALA A 57 1.33 -26.15 -5.93
C ALA A 57 1.32 -24.87 -5.07
N TYR A 58 0.67 -24.93 -3.90
CA TYR A 58 0.59 -23.78 -3.00
C TYR A 58 1.97 -23.19 -2.64
N SER A 59 2.98 -24.03 -2.41
CA SER A 59 4.35 -23.58 -2.12
C SER A 59 4.97 -22.70 -3.22
N GLY A 60 4.51 -22.82 -4.46
CA GLY A 60 4.95 -21.98 -5.58
C GLY A 60 4.33 -20.58 -5.58
N VAL A 61 3.22 -20.38 -4.87
CA VAL A 61 2.45 -19.11 -4.83
C VAL A 61 2.37 -18.50 -3.44
N GLU A 62 2.72 -19.25 -2.41
CA GLU A 62 2.71 -18.82 -1.00
C GLU A 62 3.48 -17.50 -0.79
N PRO A 63 4.70 -17.29 -1.33
CA PRO A 63 5.41 -16.02 -1.12
C PRO A 63 4.65 -14.80 -1.65
N LEU A 64 3.91 -14.95 -2.75
CA LEU A 64 3.12 -13.87 -3.35
C LEU A 64 1.93 -13.50 -2.44
N TYR A 65 1.26 -14.52 -1.88
CA TYR A 65 0.20 -14.31 -0.88
C TYR A 65 0.71 -13.62 0.38
N ILE A 66 1.84 -14.08 0.93
CA ILE A 66 2.42 -13.49 2.15
C ILE A 66 2.86 -12.05 1.91
N SER A 67 3.49 -11.76 0.76
CA SER A 67 3.89 -10.40 0.38
C SER A 67 2.69 -9.46 0.23
N ALA A 68 1.62 -9.94 -0.43
CA ALA A 68 0.37 -9.19 -0.56
C ALA A 68 -0.29 -8.92 0.80
N LEU A 69 -0.37 -9.92 1.68
CA LEU A 69 -0.94 -9.77 3.04
C LEU A 69 -0.15 -8.80 3.91
N ALA A 70 1.19 -8.89 3.88
CA ALA A 70 2.05 -7.97 4.62
C ALA A 70 1.83 -6.53 4.15
N SER A 71 1.80 -6.31 2.84
CA SER A 71 1.58 -4.99 2.26
C SER A 71 0.18 -4.44 2.57
N ALA A 72 -0.86 -5.27 2.47
CA ALA A 72 -2.23 -4.89 2.83
C ALA A 72 -2.34 -4.55 4.33
N LYS A 73 -1.65 -5.30 5.20
CA LYS A 73 -1.63 -5.04 6.64
C LYS A 73 -0.94 -3.73 6.98
N GLU A 74 0.20 -3.44 6.36
CA GLU A 74 0.90 -2.15 6.54
C GLU A 74 0.04 -0.96 6.06
N ALA A 75 -0.65 -1.12 4.92
CA ALA A 75 -1.61 -0.12 4.44
C ALA A 75 -2.74 0.10 5.47
N GLN A 76 -3.24 -0.98 6.05
CA GLN A 76 -4.31 -0.93 7.06
C GLN A 76 -3.85 -0.23 8.34
N ASP A 77 -2.67 -0.57 8.85
CA ASP A 77 -2.13 0.01 10.09
C ASP A 77 -1.91 1.52 9.97
N LEU A 78 -1.62 2.00 8.76
CA LEU A 78 -1.56 3.43 8.47
C LEU A 78 -2.95 4.04 8.31
N ALA A 79 -3.84 3.38 7.56
CA ALA A 79 -5.19 3.88 7.30
C ALA A 79 -6.02 3.99 8.59
N THR A 80 -5.88 3.05 9.52
CA THR A 80 -6.61 3.05 10.80
C THR A 80 -6.19 4.19 11.73
N LYS A 81 -4.98 4.71 11.60
CA LYS A 81 -4.51 5.87 12.37
C LYS A 81 -5.01 7.19 11.78
N ARG A 82 -5.27 7.24 10.47
CA ARG A 82 -5.62 8.46 9.73
C ARG A 82 -6.89 9.18 10.23
N PRO A 83 -8.01 8.51 10.59
CA PRO A 83 -9.20 9.19 11.09
C PRO A 83 -8.95 10.07 12.32
N ALA A 84 -8.13 9.62 13.27
CA ALA A 84 -7.79 10.39 14.47
C ALA A 84 -7.05 11.70 14.14
N TYR A 85 -6.19 11.69 13.11
CA TYR A 85 -5.52 12.91 12.64
C TYR A 85 -6.46 13.88 11.90
N LEU A 86 -7.61 13.39 11.43
CA LEU A 86 -8.60 14.17 10.69
C LEU A 86 -9.81 14.52 11.56
N GLU A 87 -9.73 14.33 12.87
CA GLU A 87 -10.85 14.60 13.78
C GLU A 87 -11.37 16.03 13.61
N GLY A 88 -12.69 16.18 13.53
CA GLY A 88 -13.36 17.45 13.24
C GLY A 88 -13.35 17.88 11.76
N GLN A 89 -12.68 17.14 10.87
CA GLN A 89 -12.68 17.41 9.44
C GLN A 89 -13.68 16.52 8.69
N PRO A 90 -14.33 17.02 7.61
CA PRO A 90 -15.22 16.21 6.77
C PRO A 90 -14.54 14.95 6.19
N ALA A 91 -13.23 15.00 6.01
CA ALA A 91 -12.43 13.89 5.47
C ALA A 91 -12.25 12.69 6.43
N ALA A 92 -12.54 12.84 7.73
CA ALA A 92 -12.39 11.77 8.71
C ALA A 92 -13.21 10.52 8.33
N LYS A 93 -14.48 10.74 7.92
CA LYS A 93 -15.37 9.64 7.56
C LYS A 93 -14.89 8.90 6.31
N ALA A 94 -14.36 9.63 5.34
CA ALA A 94 -13.78 9.02 4.14
C ALA A 94 -12.55 8.17 4.49
N ALA A 95 -11.66 8.66 5.38
CA ALA A 95 -10.51 7.89 5.85
C ALA A 95 -10.91 6.60 6.59
N GLU A 96 -11.98 6.62 7.39
CA GLU A 96 -12.52 5.41 8.01
C GLU A 96 -12.98 4.38 6.97
N LEU A 97 -13.70 4.84 5.94
CA LEU A 97 -14.18 3.97 4.87
C LEU A 97 -13.03 3.35 4.08
N VAL A 98 -11.94 4.10 3.83
CA VAL A 98 -10.73 3.51 3.24
C VAL A 98 -10.21 2.40 4.15
N ALA A 99 -10.01 2.66 5.45
CA ALA A 99 -9.46 1.67 6.37
C ALA A 99 -10.29 0.36 6.38
N GLN A 100 -11.61 0.48 6.32
CA GLN A 100 -12.53 -0.66 6.22
C GLN A 100 -12.35 -1.43 4.89
N ASN A 101 -12.23 -0.73 3.76
CA ASN A 101 -12.02 -1.37 2.46
C ASN A 101 -10.64 -2.03 2.35
N ILE A 102 -9.61 -1.49 3.02
CA ILE A 102 -8.30 -2.15 3.10
C ILE A 102 -8.40 -3.44 3.93
N GLN A 103 -9.14 -3.44 5.04
CA GLN A 103 -9.42 -4.65 5.81
C GLN A 103 -10.13 -5.70 4.95
N ALA A 104 -11.17 -5.30 4.19
CA ALA A 104 -11.87 -6.22 3.28
C ALA A 104 -10.93 -6.82 2.21
N CYS A 105 -9.99 -6.03 1.67
CA CYS A 105 -8.95 -6.53 0.79
C CYS A 105 -8.05 -7.56 1.48
N TRP A 106 -7.57 -7.27 2.70
CA TRP A 106 -6.76 -8.21 3.48
C TRP A 106 -7.50 -9.53 3.74
N ASP A 107 -8.76 -9.46 4.16
CA ASP A 107 -9.59 -10.64 4.43
C ASP A 107 -9.81 -11.48 3.18
N ALA A 108 -10.03 -10.83 2.02
CA ALA A 108 -10.19 -11.52 0.75
C ALA A 108 -8.91 -12.26 0.33
N ILE A 109 -7.73 -11.63 0.49
CA ILE A 109 -6.45 -12.28 0.21
C ILE A 109 -6.24 -13.46 1.15
N GLU A 110 -6.50 -13.30 2.45
CA GLU A 110 -6.27 -14.35 3.45
C GLU A 110 -7.24 -15.53 3.23
N PHE A 111 -8.48 -15.24 2.87
CA PHE A 111 -9.45 -16.27 2.49
C PHE A 111 -8.98 -17.05 1.27
N SER A 112 -8.57 -16.36 0.20
CA SER A 112 -8.04 -16.98 -1.02
C SER A 112 -6.81 -17.84 -0.73
N ARG A 113 -5.85 -17.30 0.06
CA ARG A 113 -4.65 -18.02 0.49
C ARG A 113 -4.99 -19.29 1.24
N LYS A 114 -5.84 -19.22 2.28
CA LYS A 114 -6.23 -20.38 3.08
C LYS A 114 -6.96 -21.43 2.26
N ARG A 115 -7.79 -21.01 1.31
CA ARG A 115 -8.48 -21.91 0.39
C ARG A 115 -7.48 -22.64 -0.49
N PHE A 116 -6.58 -21.92 -1.17
CA PHE A 116 -5.54 -22.50 -2.01
C PHE A 116 -4.66 -23.48 -1.20
N ALA A 117 -4.25 -23.10 0.01
CA ALA A 117 -3.42 -23.94 0.87
C ALA A 117 -4.08 -25.27 1.25
N ARG A 118 -5.40 -25.28 1.49
CA ARG A 118 -6.15 -26.47 1.90
C ARG A 118 -6.62 -27.33 0.73
N GLU A 119 -7.09 -26.69 -0.33
CA GLU A 119 -7.82 -27.32 -1.44
C GLU A 119 -6.98 -27.42 -2.72
N GLY A 120 -5.83 -26.74 -2.77
CA GLY A 120 -5.03 -26.57 -3.98
C GLY A 120 -5.63 -25.55 -4.95
N GLN A 121 -5.10 -25.52 -6.17
CA GLN A 121 -5.61 -24.64 -7.23
C GLN A 121 -6.99 -25.12 -7.71
N ALA A 122 -8.00 -24.26 -7.62
CA ALA A 122 -9.31 -24.54 -8.17
C ALA A 122 -9.33 -24.44 -9.70
N ARG A 123 -10.35 -25.03 -10.34
CA ARG A 123 -10.52 -24.93 -11.81
C ARG A 123 -10.73 -23.49 -12.28
N ASN A 124 -11.41 -22.69 -11.48
CA ASN A 124 -11.72 -21.28 -11.74
C ASN A 124 -10.80 -20.34 -10.93
N GLU A 125 -9.56 -20.76 -10.64
CA GLU A 125 -8.72 -19.99 -9.73
C GLU A 125 -8.39 -18.59 -10.24
N LEU A 126 -8.21 -18.43 -11.56
CA LEU A 126 -8.02 -17.10 -12.16
C LEU A 126 -9.20 -16.16 -11.89
N ASP A 127 -10.44 -16.65 -11.95
CA ASP A 127 -11.63 -15.87 -11.60
C ASP A 127 -11.65 -15.51 -10.11
N ASN A 128 -11.29 -16.46 -9.24
CA ASN A 128 -11.20 -16.22 -7.79
C ASN A 128 -10.18 -15.11 -7.50
N ILE A 129 -8.99 -15.14 -8.13
CA ILE A 129 -7.96 -14.10 -7.99
C ILE A 129 -8.43 -12.76 -8.57
N ALA A 130 -9.13 -12.76 -9.70
CA ALA A 130 -9.69 -11.54 -10.28
C ALA A 130 -10.69 -10.85 -9.32
N ILE A 131 -11.52 -11.62 -8.62
CA ILE A 131 -12.42 -11.09 -7.59
C ILE A 131 -11.62 -10.43 -6.45
N VAL A 132 -10.58 -11.10 -5.94
CA VAL A 132 -9.71 -10.55 -4.89
C VAL A 132 -9.04 -9.26 -5.37
N LYS A 133 -8.53 -9.22 -6.61
CA LYS A 133 -7.95 -8.02 -7.22
C LYS A 133 -8.95 -6.87 -7.26
N ASN A 134 -10.19 -7.12 -7.65
CA ASN A 134 -11.24 -6.10 -7.70
C ASN A 134 -11.56 -5.53 -6.32
N ILE A 135 -11.66 -6.39 -5.29
CA ILE A 135 -11.85 -5.94 -3.90
C ILE A 135 -10.68 -5.04 -3.47
N CYS A 136 -9.45 -5.43 -3.78
CA CYS A 136 -8.24 -4.67 -3.44
C CYS A 136 -8.03 -3.39 -4.26
N ALA A 137 -8.67 -3.26 -5.43
CA ALA A 137 -8.62 -2.04 -6.23
C ALA A 137 -9.49 -0.91 -5.65
N ILE A 138 -10.59 -1.25 -4.95
CA ILE A 138 -11.50 -0.27 -4.34
C ILE A 138 -10.78 0.72 -3.41
N PRO A 139 -10.04 0.29 -2.36
CA PRO A 139 -9.38 1.22 -1.46
C PRO A 139 -8.30 2.05 -2.17
N LYS A 140 -7.67 1.52 -3.22
CA LYS A 140 -6.67 2.25 -4.01
C LYS A 140 -7.30 3.39 -4.81
N THR A 141 -8.46 3.14 -5.42
CA THR A 141 -9.24 4.17 -6.13
C THR A 141 -9.73 5.24 -5.17
N MET A 142 -10.22 4.84 -3.98
CA MET A 142 -10.65 5.79 -2.94
C MET A 142 -9.48 6.66 -2.47
N GLU A 143 -8.31 6.07 -2.20
CA GLU A 143 -7.11 6.84 -1.83
C GLU A 143 -6.66 7.78 -2.94
N GLY A 144 -6.76 7.37 -4.21
CA GLY A 144 -6.48 8.26 -5.34
C GLY A 144 -7.41 9.47 -5.40
N ALA A 145 -8.68 9.31 -5.05
CA ALA A 145 -9.66 10.39 -5.02
C ALA A 145 -9.52 11.34 -3.81
N LEU A 146 -8.81 10.91 -2.75
CA LEU A 146 -8.54 11.71 -1.55
C LEU A 146 -7.21 12.49 -1.61
N LYS A 147 -6.46 12.39 -2.72
CA LYS A 147 -5.25 13.20 -2.98
C LYS A 147 -5.62 14.53 -3.60
#